data_AF-A0A7M3WB90-F1
#
_entry.id   AF-A0A7M3WB90-F1
#
_cell.length_a   1.000
_cell.length_b   1.000
_cell.length_c   1.000
_cell.angle_alpha   90.00
_cell.angle_beta   90.00
_cell.angle_gamma   90.00
#
_symmetry.space_group_name_H-M   'P 1'
#
loop_
_entity.id
_entity.type
_entity.pdbx_description
1 polymer ?
#
loop_
_entity_poly.entity_id
_entity_poly.type
_entity_poly.pdbx_seq_one_letter_code
_entity_poly.pdbx_strand_id
1 'polypeptide(L)'
;DGCEDTNEDTDDDNDGFLDSEDACPMLAGTSSQGDVLGCTDGDGDGYSDTTDAFPVDGTQWADLDEDGYGDNPDGFQGDACIIRAGTSTEDRFGCADTDADGWSDLNDAFPAMSSQHRDSDDDGYGDAADGFQPDQCPTEAGTSTQDRFGCLDTDGDGWSDLNDALPEESTQHLDSDGDGYGDNAEGAQPDACPSEYGTSSEQIFGCLDGDADGWADTSDAYPSNSLLWSDVDQDGYADQQGTNLSDDCPEVYGRSTEDALGCPDTDGDGWSNSADSYPEDATKHEAGGLLSMQNLYIGLLVLFITLSFLGVMARRRSTETAEPAPLPFVPTQVQPSGPPLPPGGLPPGWTMEQWAWYGEDYLKGQ
;
A
#
# COMPACT_ATOMS: atom_id res chain seq x y z
N ASP A 1 -28.89 88.30 13.11
CA ASP A 1 -28.75 87.85 14.52
C ASP A 1 -29.80 86.78 14.88
N GLY A 2 -30.09 85.88 13.91
CA GLY A 2 -30.80 84.62 14.11
C GLY A 2 -32.27 84.72 14.50
N CYS A 3 -32.96 85.85 14.25
CA CYS A 3 -34.38 85.98 14.56
C CYS A 3 -35.13 86.84 13.51
N GLU A 4 -35.63 86.19 12.46
CA GLU A 4 -36.54 86.70 11.40
C GLU A 4 -36.15 88.01 10.69
N ASP A 5 -35.77 87.85 9.42
CA ASP A 5 -36.29 88.68 8.33
C ASP A 5 -36.25 87.93 7.01
N THR A 6 -37.39 87.76 6.36
CA THR A 6 -37.50 87.17 5.00
C THR A 6 -36.75 87.96 3.90
N ASN A 7 -35.89 88.92 4.28
CA ASN A 7 -35.37 89.99 3.45
C ASN A 7 -34.02 90.60 3.89
N GLU A 8 -33.42 90.30 5.05
CA GLU A 8 -32.18 90.95 5.51
C GLU A 8 -31.00 89.96 5.64
N ASP A 9 -31.25 88.76 6.16
CA ASP A 9 -30.30 87.65 6.19
C ASP A 9 -30.62 86.57 5.14
N THR A 10 -29.62 85.78 4.76
CA THR A 10 -29.77 84.67 3.79
C THR A 10 -29.15 83.37 4.29
N ASP A 11 -28.78 83.33 5.56
CA ASP A 11 -28.15 82.24 6.29
C ASP A 11 -28.63 82.36 7.76
N ASP A 12 -29.85 81.88 8.00
CA ASP A 12 -30.63 82.14 9.22
C ASP A 12 -30.00 81.53 10.49
N ASP A 13 -29.21 80.46 10.35
CA ASP A 13 -28.50 79.79 11.45
C ASP A 13 -26.96 79.99 11.44
N ASN A 14 -26.44 80.66 10.41
CA ASN A 14 -25.05 81.09 10.27
C ASN A 14 -24.06 79.91 10.28
N ASP A 15 -24.41 78.81 9.62
CA ASP A 15 -23.56 77.63 9.46
C ASP A 15 -22.70 77.65 8.19
N GLY A 16 -22.98 78.61 7.29
CA GLY A 16 -22.26 78.82 6.04
C GLY A 16 -22.97 78.29 4.80
N PHE A 17 -24.15 77.68 4.94
CA PHE A 17 -25.07 77.37 3.85
C PHE A 17 -26.14 78.46 3.75
N LEU A 18 -26.49 78.86 2.52
CA LEU A 18 -27.56 79.86 2.33
C LEU A 18 -28.92 79.19 2.47
N ASP A 19 -29.94 79.87 3.00
CA ASP A 19 -31.30 79.32 3.20
C ASP A 19 -31.92 78.71 1.93
N SER A 20 -31.48 79.13 0.73
CA SER A 20 -31.94 78.59 -0.55
C SER A 20 -31.31 77.26 -0.96
N GLU A 21 -30.18 76.91 -0.35
CA GLU A 21 -29.38 75.71 -0.60
C GLU A 21 -29.35 74.78 0.62
N ASP A 22 -29.58 75.33 1.81
CA ASP A 22 -29.67 74.62 3.09
C ASP A 22 -31.00 73.86 3.22
N ALA A 23 -30.91 72.56 3.48
CA ALA A 23 -32.05 71.70 3.75
C ALA A 23 -32.58 71.83 5.20
N CYS A 24 -31.78 72.43 6.09
CA CYS A 24 -32.06 72.73 7.48
C CYS A 24 -31.86 74.22 7.86
N PRO A 25 -32.52 75.21 7.21
CA PRO A 25 -32.22 76.67 7.36
C PRO A 25 -32.27 77.28 8.77
N MET A 26 -32.72 76.54 9.78
CA MET A 26 -32.87 77.03 11.15
C MET A 26 -32.08 76.18 12.16
N LEU A 27 -31.27 75.24 11.67
CA LEU A 27 -30.51 74.28 12.46
C LEU A 27 -29.12 74.12 11.84
N ALA A 28 -28.16 74.84 12.42
CA ALA A 28 -26.79 74.82 11.97
C ALA A 28 -26.23 73.39 11.85
N GLY A 29 -25.66 73.09 10.69
CA GLY A 29 -25.12 71.80 10.32
C GLY A 29 -23.76 71.88 9.64
N THR A 30 -23.23 70.72 9.25
CA THR A 30 -21.96 70.63 8.49
C THR A 30 -22.07 69.73 7.27
N SER A 31 -23.24 69.14 7.00
CA SER A 31 -23.43 68.28 5.83
C SER A 31 -23.19 69.09 4.55
N SER A 32 -22.28 68.58 3.72
CA SER A 32 -21.76 69.27 2.53
C SER A 32 -21.76 68.40 1.26
N GLN A 33 -22.24 67.16 1.37
CA GLN A 33 -22.35 66.16 0.31
C GLN A 33 -23.80 65.65 0.23
N GLY A 34 -24.15 65.03 -0.90
CA GLY A 34 -25.50 64.52 -1.16
C GLY A 34 -26.55 65.60 -1.42
N ASP A 35 -27.83 65.26 -1.19
CA ASP A 35 -28.98 66.13 -1.47
C ASP A 35 -29.46 66.94 -0.23
N VAL A 36 -28.91 66.66 0.95
CA VAL A 36 -29.31 67.27 2.24
C VAL A 36 -28.12 68.05 2.81
N LEU A 37 -27.95 69.30 2.37
CA LEU A 37 -26.87 70.22 2.75
C LEU A 37 -27.27 71.07 3.97
N GLY A 38 -26.30 71.54 4.76
CA GLY A 38 -26.52 72.43 5.92
C GLY A 38 -27.21 71.79 7.13
N CYS A 39 -27.37 70.47 7.11
CA CYS A 39 -27.97 69.71 8.20
C CYS A 39 -26.92 69.09 9.13
N THR A 40 -27.39 68.55 10.27
CA THR A 40 -26.53 67.81 11.20
C THR A 40 -25.82 66.66 10.50
N ASP A 41 -24.51 66.57 10.73
CA ASP A 41 -23.54 65.59 10.22
C ASP A 41 -22.64 65.25 11.42
N GLY A 42 -22.95 64.14 12.08
CA GLY A 42 -22.48 63.79 13.41
C GLY A 42 -21.07 63.24 13.43
N ASP A 43 -20.63 62.59 12.35
CA ASP A 43 -19.31 61.99 12.21
C ASP A 43 -18.37 62.78 11.29
N GLY A 44 -18.88 63.78 10.56
CA GLY A 44 -18.11 64.76 9.83
C GLY A 44 -17.62 64.26 8.47
N ASP A 45 -18.30 63.28 7.87
CA ASP A 45 -17.98 62.78 6.54
C ASP A 45 -18.60 63.61 5.40
N GLY A 46 -19.51 64.52 5.77
CA GLY A 46 -20.19 65.45 4.88
C GLY A 46 -21.57 65.01 4.44
N TYR A 47 -22.06 63.81 4.75
CA TYR A 47 -23.45 63.42 4.56
C TYR A 47 -24.27 63.77 5.81
N SER A 48 -25.56 64.08 5.66
CA SER A 48 -26.41 64.39 6.81
C SER A 48 -26.84 63.11 7.53
N ASP A 49 -26.87 63.14 8.88
CA ASP A 49 -27.38 62.08 9.77
C ASP A 49 -28.73 61.48 9.33
N THR A 50 -29.55 62.26 8.63
CA THR A 50 -30.90 61.84 8.20
C THR A 50 -30.92 61.02 6.91
N THR A 51 -29.84 61.07 6.13
CA THR A 51 -29.69 60.37 4.84
C THR A 51 -28.51 59.40 4.83
N ASP A 52 -27.57 59.60 5.74
CA ASP A 52 -26.41 58.75 5.94
C ASP A 52 -26.86 57.39 6.51
N ALA A 53 -26.42 56.30 5.87
CA ALA A 53 -26.67 54.94 6.34
C ALA A 53 -25.87 54.60 7.61
N PHE A 54 -24.75 55.29 7.85
CA PHE A 54 -23.86 55.09 8.99
C PHE A 54 -23.52 56.40 9.74
N PRO A 55 -24.49 57.09 10.39
CA PRO A 55 -24.32 58.43 11.00
C PRO A 55 -23.30 58.58 12.15
N VAL A 56 -22.54 57.53 12.45
CA VAL A 56 -21.52 57.49 13.51
C VAL A 56 -20.19 56.92 13.02
N ASP A 57 -20.09 56.55 11.74
CA ASP A 57 -18.88 56.05 11.09
C ASP A 57 -18.60 56.87 9.84
N GLY A 58 -17.87 57.97 10.02
CA GLY A 58 -17.57 58.89 8.92
C GLY A 58 -16.61 58.35 7.84
N THR A 59 -16.42 57.04 7.79
CA THR A 59 -15.78 56.35 6.67
C THR A 59 -16.79 55.67 5.73
N GLN A 60 -18.08 55.62 6.11
CA GLN A 60 -19.16 54.98 5.38
C GLN A 60 -20.40 55.89 5.35
N TRP A 61 -21.10 55.95 4.22
CA TRP A 61 -22.29 56.80 4.07
C TRP A 61 -23.47 56.18 3.32
N ALA A 62 -23.25 55.03 2.67
CA ALA A 62 -24.22 54.35 1.83
C ALA A 62 -24.17 52.84 2.04
N ASP A 63 -25.31 52.18 1.93
CA ASP A 63 -25.52 50.73 2.05
C ASP A 63 -26.57 50.34 1.01
N LEU A 64 -26.14 49.93 -0.19
CA LEU A 64 -27.05 49.75 -1.33
C LEU A 64 -27.94 48.50 -1.18
N ASP A 65 -27.46 47.47 -0.50
CA ASP A 65 -28.17 46.20 -0.36
C ASP A 65 -28.72 45.92 1.05
N GLU A 66 -28.55 46.88 1.96
CA GLU A 66 -29.10 46.92 3.32
C GLU A 66 -28.61 45.78 4.22
N ASP A 67 -27.35 45.35 4.03
CA ASP A 67 -26.75 44.26 4.82
C ASP A 67 -25.97 44.74 6.06
N GLY A 68 -25.78 46.06 6.18
CA GLY A 68 -25.11 46.70 7.29
C GLY A 68 -23.60 46.89 7.11
N TYR A 69 -23.05 46.61 5.92
CA TYR A 69 -21.70 47.00 5.52
C TYR A 69 -21.75 48.15 4.52
N GLY A 70 -20.89 49.15 4.69
CA GLY A 70 -20.95 50.36 3.86
C GLY A 70 -20.27 50.22 2.51
N ASP A 71 -20.86 50.81 1.47
CA ASP A 71 -20.44 50.70 0.07
C ASP A 71 -19.06 51.32 -0.22
N ASN A 72 -18.48 52.14 0.69
CA ASN A 72 -17.18 52.74 0.47
C ASN A 72 -16.07 51.69 0.71
N PRO A 73 -15.35 51.24 -0.33
CA PRO A 73 -14.33 50.19 -0.17
C PRO A 73 -13.10 50.66 0.59
N ASP A 74 -12.86 51.98 0.67
CA ASP A 74 -11.79 52.57 1.47
C ASP A 74 -12.25 52.83 2.93
N GLY A 75 -13.52 52.55 3.24
CA GLY A 75 -14.11 52.71 4.56
C GLY A 75 -13.83 51.54 5.50
N PHE A 76 -14.18 51.69 6.76
CA PHE A 76 -14.09 50.63 7.74
C PHE A 76 -15.05 49.48 7.38
N GLN A 77 -14.52 48.26 7.31
CA GLN A 77 -15.28 47.05 6.95
C GLN A 77 -16.16 47.24 5.70
N GLY A 78 -15.66 47.96 4.68
CA GLY A 78 -16.43 48.25 3.48
C GLY A 78 -16.91 46.99 2.76
N ASP A 79 -18.14 47.05 2.27
CA ASP A 79 -18.81 45.95 1.62
C ASP A 79 -18.08 45.57 0.32
N ALA A 80 -17.60 44.32 0.28
CA ALA A 80 -16.94 43.74 -0.88
C ALA A 80 -17.94 43.25 -1.95
N CYS A 81 -19.24 43.29 -1.66
CA CYS A 81 -20.32 42.70 -2.42
C CYS A 81 -21.52 43.62 -2.73
N ILE A 82 -21.50 44.93 -2.42
CA ILE A 82 -22.32 46.12 -2.79
C ILE A 82 -23.77 45.92 -3.30
N ILE A 83 -24.02 44.98 -4.21
CA ILE A 83 -25.33 44.74 -4.84
C ILE A 83 -26.02 43.51 -4.22
N ARG A 84 -25.31 42.68 -3.46
CA ARG A 84 -25.82 41.41 -2.93
C ARG A 84 -25.45 41.27 -1.47
N ALA A 85 -26.47 41.52 -0.64
CA ALA A 85 -26.41 41.38 0.80
C ALA A 85 -25.78 40.07 1.23
N GLY A 86 -24.90 40.17 2.23
CA GLY A 86 -24.14 39.07 2.78
C GLY A 86 -23.99 39.14 4.29
N THR A 87 -23.27 38.16 4.84
CA THR A 87 -23.05 38.05 6.29
C THR A 87 -21.61 37.73 6.67
N SER A 88 -20.69 37.60 5.70
CA SER A 88 -19.28 37.35 5.99
C SER A 88 -18.63 38.49 6.77
N THR A 89 -17.76 38.12 7.72
CA THR A 89 -17.17 39.02 8.72
C THR A 89 -15.65 38.88 8.89
N GLU A 90 -14.99 37.92 8.27
CA GLU A 90 -13.55 37.67 8.49
C GLU A 90 -12.67 38.15 7.33
N ASP A 91 -13.19 38.11 6.10
CA ASP A 91 -12.43 38.45 4.91
C ASP A 91 -13.11 39.52 4.03
N ARG A 92 -14.09 39.12 3.23
CA ARG A 92 -14.82 39.98 2.31
C ARG A 92 -16.11 40.38 3.01
N PHE A 93 -16.09 41.45 3.78
CA PHE A 93 -17.28 41.95 4.48
C PHE A 93 -18.48 42.13 3.53
N GLY A 94 -19.69 41.82 4.01
CA GLY A 94 -20.95 41.97 3.24
C GLY A 94 -21.15 40.98 2.09
N CYS A 95 -20.34 39.92 2.02
CA CYS A 95 -20.49 38.86 1.01
C CYS A 95 -21.27 37.64 1.54
N ALA A 96 -21.74 36.81 0.61
CA ALA A 96 -22.42 35.57 0.95
C ALA A 96 -21.51 34.65 1.78
N ASP A 97 -22.06 34.13 2.87
CA ASP A 97 -21.45 33.21 3.83
C ASP A 97 -22.56 32.20 4.18
N THR A 98 -22.49 31.04 3.56
CA THR A 98 -23.59 30.06 3.54
C THR A 98 -23.73 29.31 4.86
N ASP A 99 -22.64 29.08 5.58
CA ASP A 99 -22.63 28.32 6.83
C ASP A 99 -22.45 29.19 8.09
N ALA A 100 -22.27 30.50 7.91
CA ALA A 100 -22.18 31.52 8.94
C ALA A 100 -20.99 31.36 9.87
N ASP A 101 -19.84 30.93 9.35
CA ASP A 101 -18.57 30.86 10.08
C ASP A 101 -17.74 32.15 10.04
N GLY A 102 -18.18 33.11 9.22
CA GLY A 102 -17.58 34.43 9.05
C GLY A 102 -16.76 34.56 7.77
N TRP A 103 -16.36 33.48 7.10
CA TRP A 103 -15.65 33.53 5.83
C TRP A 103 -16.62 33.56 4.65
N SER A 104 -16.30 34.36 3.64
CA SER A 104 -17.14 34.42 2.44
C SER A 104 -17.04 33.13 1.61
N ASP A 105 -18.15 32.68 1.01
CA ASP A 105 -18.25 31.47 0.17
C ASP A 105 -17.16 31.38 -0.91
N LEU A 106 -16.62 32.52 -1.35
CA LEU A 106 -15.61 32.59 -2.41
C LEU A 106 -14.21 32.19 -1.91
N ASN A 107 -13.91 32.47 -0.65
CA ASN A 107 -12.60 32.26 -0.03
C ASN A 107 -12.63 31.18 1.07
N ASP A 108 -13.79 30.56 1.27
CA ASP A 108 -14.01 29.44 2.14
C ASP A 108 -13.81 28.12 1.35
N ALA A 109 -12.89 27.27 1.81
CA ALA A 109 -12.66 25.95 1.23
C ALA A 109 -13.82 24.98 1.49
N PHE A 110 -14.61 25.21 2.54
CA PHE A 110 -15.75 24.39 2.94
C PHE A 110 -17.04 25.21 3.18
N PRO A 111 -17.65 25.84 2.14
CA PRO A 111 -18.80 26.78 2.27
C PRO A 111 -20.12 26.23 2.85
N ALA A 112 -20.13 24.98 3.31
CA ALA A 112 -21.30 24.35 3.92
C ALA A 112 -20.98 23.75 5.29
N MET A 113 -19.77 23.96 5.82
CA MET A 113 -19.28 23.41 7.06
C MET A 113 -18.66 24.50 7.93
N SER A 114 -19.47 25.04 8.83
CA SER A 114 -19.09 26.19 9.65
C SER A 114 -17.96 25.96 10.67
N SER A 115 -17.36 24.78 10.65
CA SER A 115 -16.25 24.38 11.52
C SER A 115 -14.92 24.38 10.79
N GLN A 116 -14.90 24.62 9.48
CA GLN A 116 -13.73 24.57 8.62
C GLN A 116 -13.85 25.65 7.54
N HIS A 117 -12.77 26.37 7.26
CA HIS A 117 -12.76 27.39 6.18
C HIS A 117 -11.50 27.38 5.30
N ARG A 118 -10.47 26.64 5.72
CA ARG A 118 -9.15 26.62 5.10
C ARG A 118 -8.74 25.18 4.85
N ASP A 119 -8.21 24.96 3.66
CA ASP A 119 -7.55 23.73 3.21
C ASP A 119 -6.23 24.16 2.58
N SER A 120 -5.11 23.86 3.23
CA SER A 120 -3.81 24.41 2.83
C SER A 120 -3.10 23.58 1.74
N ASP A 121 -3.46 22.31 1.57
CA ASP A 121 -2.88 21.39 0.60
C ASP A 121 -3.89 20.81 -0.41
N ASP A 122 -5.13 21.27 -0.36
CA ASP A 122 -6.23 20.95 -1.28
C ASP A 122 -6.64 19.47 -1.26
N ASP A 123 -6.57 18.81 -0.11
CA ASP A 123 -6.88 17.39 0.04
C ASP A 123 -8.33 17.09 0.47
N GLY A 124 -9.08 18.13 0.83
CA GLY A 124 -10.48 18.05 1.25
C GLY A 124 -10.69 17.88 2.76
N TYR A 125 -9.64 17.98 3.58
CA TYR A 125 -9.70 18.11 5.03
C TYR A 125 -9.32 19.52 5.48
N GLY A 126 -10.04 20.06 6.46
CA GLY A 126 -9.84 21.45 6.86
C GLY A 126 -8.82 21.62 7.98
N ASP A 127 -8.03 22.69 7.92
CA ASP A 127 -6.92 22.99 8.82
C ASP A 127 -7.33 23.33 10.27
N ALA A 128 -8.60 23.69 10.51
CA ALA A 128 -9.03 24.15 11.84
C ALA A 128 -9.04 22.97 12.81
N ALA A 129 -8.09 22.94 13.74
CA ALA A 129 -7.86 21.80 14.65
C ALA A 129 -9.05 21.46 15.56
N ASP A 130 -9.95 22.40 15.83
CA ASP A 130 -11.21 22.20 16.57
C ASP A 130 -12.43 21.98 15.65
N GLY A 131 -12.19 21.93 14.34
CA GLY A 131 -13.17 21.63 13.30
C GLY A 131 -13.60 20.16 13.24
N PHE A 132 -14.59 19.88 12.41
CA PHE A 132 -14.97 18.50 12.10
C PHE A 132 -13.89 17.85 11.24
N GLN A 133 -13.45 16.64 11.64
CA GLN A 133 -12.41 15.85 10.97
C GLN A 133 -11.25 16.73 10.49
N PRO A 134 -10.55 17.39 11.44
CA PRO A 134 -9.51 18.34 11.07
C PRO A 134 -8.34 17.61 10.42
N ASP A 135 -7.73 18.27 9.46
CA ASP A 135 -6.52 17.76 8.85
C ASP A 135 -5.40 17.68 9.90
N GLN A 136 -4.88 16.47 10.09
CA GLN A 136 -3.78 16.18 10.98
C GLN A 136 -2.41 16.37 10.29
N CYS A 137 -2.40 16.65 8.99
CA CYS A 137 -1.26 16.94 8.14
C CYS A 137 -1.47 18.18 7.22
N PRO A 138 -1.72 19.41 7.75
CA PRO A 138 -2.16 20.62 6.99
C PRO A 138 -1.28 21.15 5.84
N THR A 139 -0.21 20.47 5.47
CA THR A 139 0.72 20.91 4.42
C THR A 139 1.17 19.76 3.53
N GLU A 140 0.61 18.56 3.72
CA GLU A 140 0.92 17.34 3.03
C GLU A 140 -0.38 16.59 2.73
N ALA A 141 -0.89 16.81 1.52
CA ALA A 141 -2.14 16.23 1.07
C ALA A 141 -2.16 14.71 1.25
N GLY A 142 -3.24 14.21 1.84
CA GLY A 142 -3.42 12.81 2.15
C GLY A 142 -4.82 12.28 1.87
N THR A 143 -5.00 10.99 2.14
CA THR A 143 -6.29 10.30 1.94
C THR A 143 -6.73 9.46 3.14
N SER A 144 -5.96 9.48 4.24
CA SER A 144 -6.32 8.78 5.46
C SER A 144 -7.67 9.26 6.01
N THR A 145 -8.50 8.31 6.45
CA THR A 145 -9.90 8.54 6.87
C THR A 145 -10.30 7.85 8.18
N GLN A 146 -9.44 7.01 8.77
CA GLN A 146 -9.79 6.24 9.97
C GLN A 146 -9.19 6.79 11.25
N ASP A 147 -7.97 7.31 11.16
CA ASP A 147 -7.22 7.81 12.30
C ASP A 147 -6.80 9.27 12.09
N ARG A 148 -5.81 9.50 11.23
CA ARG A 148 -5.22 10.81 10.98
C ARG A 148 -5.75 11.38 9.68
N PHE A 149 -6.96 11.92 9.74
CA PHE A 149 -7.62 12.59 8.61
C PHE A 149 -6.67 13.54 7.87
N GLY A 150 -6.66 13.45 6.53
CA GLY A 150 -5.83 14.28 5.65
C GLY A 150 -4.33 13.92 5.61
N CYS A 151 -3.91 12.85 6.28
CA CYS A 151 -2.53 12.38 6.19
C CYS A 151 -2.31 11.34 5.08
N LEU A 152 -1.05 11.20 4.66
CA LEU A 152 -0.59 10.20 3.69
C LEU A 152 -1.09 8.79 4.08
N ASP A 153 -1.69 8.11 3.09
CA ASP A 153 -2.25 6.77 3.13
C ASP A 153 -1.92 6.13 1.78
N THR A 154 -0.84 5.35 1.75
CA THR A 154 -0.18 4.89 0.52
C THR A 154 -0.98 3.82 -0.22
N ASP A 155 -1.69 2.96 0.50
CA ASP A 155 -2.46 1.85 -0.08
C ASP A 155 -3.97 2.10 -0.14
N GLY A 156 -4.45 3.16 0.52
CA GLY A 156 -5.83 3.62 0.47
C GLY A 156 -6.80 2.80 1.30
N ASP A 157 -6.34 2.11 2.35
CA ASP A 157 -7.21 1.36 3.27
C ASP A 157 -7.92 2.26 4.31
N GLY A 158 -7.46 3.52 4.40
CA GLY A 158 -7.98 4.57 5.26
C GLY A 158 -7.13 4.85 6.50
N TRP A 159 -6.14 4.03 6.84
CA TRP A 159 -5.19 4.31 7.91
C TRP A 159 -4.00 5.10 7.37
N SER A 160 -3.49 6.02 8.19
CA SER A 160 -2.31 6.79 7.78
C SER A 160 -1.03 5.96 7.84
N ASP A 161 -0.10 6.18 6.91
CA ASP A 161 1.20 5.48 6.83
C ASP A 161 1.98 5.44 8.16
N LEU A 162 1.80 6.45 9.01
CA LEU A 162 2.49 6.50 10.30
C LEU A 162 1.95 5.48 11.32
N ASN A 163 0.65 5.22 11.27
CA ASN A 163 -0.05 4.35 12.21
C ASN A 163 -0.50 3.04 11.58
N ASP A 164 -0.26 2.87 10.29
CA ASP A 164 -0.43 1.61 9.57
C ASP A 164 0.82 0.74 9.76
N ALA A 165 0.63 -0.49 10.24
CA ALA A 165 1.71 -1.44 10.41
C ALA A 165 2.19 -2.07 9.08
N LEU A 166 1.34 -2.09 8.05
CA LEU A 166 1.63 -2.59 6.71
C LEU A 166 1.19 -1.57 5.61
N PRO A 167 1.82 -0.37 5.51
CA PRO A 167 1.35 0.75 4.67
C PRO A 167 1.31 0.53 3.14
N GLU A 168 1.71 -0.65 2.67
CA GLU A 168 1.69 -1.01 1.24
C GLU A 168 0.66 -2.14 0.94
N GLU A 169 -0.08 -2.61 1.95
CA GLU A 169 -1.02 -3.72 1.83
C GLU A 169 -2.41 -3.34 2.36
N SER A 170 -3.26 -2.86 1.44
CA SER A 170 -4.59 -2.29 1.73
C SER A 170 -5.61 -3.17 2.47
N THR A 171 -5.25 -4.42 2.77
CA THR A 171 -6.10 -5.33 3.53
C THR A 171 -5.62 -5.55 4.97
N GLN A 172 -4.50 -4.95 5.37
CA GLN A 172 -3.86 -5.09 6.66
C GLN A 172 -3.35 -3.74 7.17
N HIS A 173 -3.74 -3.33 8.38
CA HIS A 173 -3.25 -2.08 9.01
C HIS A 173 -2.73 -2.27 10.43
N LEU A 174 -2.91 -3.45 11.02
CA LEU A 174 -2.57 -3.75 12.40
C LEU A 174 -1.70 -5.01 12.45
N ASP A 175 -0.60 -4.92 13.19
CA ASP A 175 0.31 -6.02 13.53
C ASP A 175 0.57 -5.92 15.04
N SER A 176 -0.10 -6.77 15.81
CA SER A 176 -0.12 -6.65 17.27
C SER A 176 1.17 -7.10 17.95
N ASP A 177 1.95 -7.99 17.33
CA ASP A 177 3.18 -8.53 17.90
C ASP A 177 4.46 -8.14 17.14
N GLY A 178 4.32 -7.51 15.98
CA GLY A 178 5.39 -6.88 15.22
C GLY A 178 6.17 -7.85 14.34
N ASP A 179 5.56 -8.97 13.94
CA ASP A 179 6.22 -10.01 13.16
C ASP A 179 6.15 -9.82 11.63
N GLY A 180 5.37 -8.83 11.19
CA GLY A 180 5.21 -8.46 9.80
C GLY A 180 4.01 -9.12 9.10
N TYR A 181 3.19 -9.90 9.80
CA TYR A 181 1.89 -10.36 9.32
C TYR A 181 0.76 -9.59 10.00
N GLY A 182 -0.26 -9.23 9.22
CA GLY A 182 -1.35 -8.40 9.73
C GLY A 182 -2.46 -9.20 10.40
N ASP A 183 -3.03 -8.64 11.47
CA ASP A 183 -4.05 -9.27 12.32
C ASP A 183 -5.42 -9.49 11.62
N ASN A 184 -5.68 -8.83 10.48
CA ASN A 184 -6.97 -8.92 9.82
C ASN A 184 -7.12 -10.27 9.13
N ALA A 185 -7.90 -11.18 9.73
CA ALA A 185 -8.15 -12.53 9.22
C ALA A 185 -8.74 -12.61 7.80
N GLU A 186 -9.34 -11.53 7.29
CA GLU A 186 -9.86 -11.47 5.91
C GLU A 186 -8.85 -10.86 4.92
N GLY A 187 -7.70 -10.38 5.40
CA GLY A 187 -6.67 -9.73 4.60
C GLY A 187 -5.69 -10.70 3.94
N ALA A 188 -4.70 -10.13 3.26
CA ALA A 188 -3.59 -10.85 2.67
C ALA A 188 -2.69 -11.41 3.77
N GLN A 189 -2.28 -12.68 3.62
CA GLN A 189 -1.37 -13.39 4.54
C GLN A 189 -1.65 -13.07 6.01
N PRO A 190 -2.89 -13.32 6.49
CA PRO A 190 -3.28 -12.91 7.82
C PRO A 190 -2.48 -13.68 8.86
N ASP A 191 -2.10 -13.00 9.93
CA ASP A 191 -1.45 -13.63 11.05
C ASP A 191 -2.41 -14.63 11.73
N ALA A 192 -1.98 -15.88 11.80
CA ALA A 192 -2.70 -16.95 12.47
C ALA A 192 -2.46 -16.95 13.99
N CYS A 193 -1.42 -16.25 14.47
CA CYS A 193 -1.05 -16.09 15.86
C CYS A 193 -0.87 -14.61 16.30
N PRO A 194 -1.91 -13.71 16.23
CA PRO A 194 -1.83 -12.25 16.45
C PRO A 194 -1.32 -11.70 17.80
N SER A 195 -0.79 -12.54 18.67
CA SER A 195 -0.28 -12.14 19.99
C SER A 195 1.03 -12.84 20.34
N GLU A 196 1.59 -13.59 19.40
CA GLU A 196 2.81 -14.38 19.56
C GLU A 196 3.65 -14.24 18.29
N TYR A 197 4.64 -13.36 18.37
CA TYR A 197 5.60 -13.12 17.30
C TYR A 197 6.09 -14.44 16.70
N GLY A 198 5.83 -14.62 15.40
CA GLY A 198 6.20 -15.79 14.64
C GLY A 198 7.14 -15.50 13.48
N THR A 199 7.59 -16.56 12.82
CA THR A 199 8.32 -16.45 11.54
C THR A 199 7.82 -17.44 10.50
N SER A 200 6.78 -18.22 10.81
CA SER A 200 6.18 -19.13 9.86
C SER A 200 5.65 -18.36 8.65
N SER A 201 5.88 -18.91 7.47
CA SER A 201 5.62 -18.28 6.18
C SER A 201 4.92 -19.21 5.18
N GLU A 202 4.56 -20.43 5.59
CA GLU A 202 3.89 -21.43 4.77
C GLU A 202 2.58 -21.87 5.40
N GLN A 203 1.48 -21.64 4.67
CA GLN A 203 0.08 -21.95 5.02
C GLN A 203 -0.48 -21.25 6.27
N ILE A 204 0.23 -21.34 7.40
CA ILE A 204 -0.04 -20.70 8.67
C ILE A 204 1.03 -19.62 8.84
N PHE A 205 0.66 -18.36 8.63
CA PHE A 205 1.58 -17.22 8.70
C PHE A 205 1.63 -16.65 10.12
N GLY A 206 2.78 -16.09 10.52
CA GLY A 206 2.94 -15.33 11.76
C GLY A 206 2.94 -16.16 13.05
N CYS A 207 3.16 -17.47 12.97
CA CYS A 207 3.29 -18.34 14.13
C CYS A 207 4.74 -18.77 14.37
N LEU A 208 5.00 -19.33 15.55
CA LEU A 208 6.31 -19.88 15.91
C LEU A 208 6.76 -20.94 14.90
N ASP A 209 7.97 -20.76 14.37
CA ASP A 209 8.68 -21.67 13.48
C ASP A 209 10.09 -21.85 14.06
N GLY A 210 10.27 -22.95 14.79
CA GLY A 210 11.43 -23.19 15.64
C GLY A 210 12.72 -23.51 14.88
N ASP A 211 12.61 -24.04 13.65
CA ASP A 211 13.75 -24.43 12.83
C ASP A 211 13.94 -23.58 11.56
N ALA A 212 13.00 -22.66 11.31
CA ALA A 212 13.02 -21.67 10.24
C ALA A 212 12.93 -22.29 8.83
N ASP A 213 12.10 -23.31 8.66
CA ASP A 213 11.80 -23.89 7.35
C ASP A 213 10.55 -23.32 6.67
N GLY A 214 9.83 -22.46 7.38
CA GLY A 214 8.63 -21.76 6.93
C GLY A 214 7.35 -22.34 7.50
N TRP A 215 7.33 -23.56 8.05
CA TRP A 215 6.13 -24.16 8.60
C TRP A 215 5.99 -23.84 10.09
N ALA A 216 4.77 -23.58 10.54
CA ALA A 216 4.53 -23.35 11.96
C ALA A 216 4.73 -24.65 12.75
N ASP A 217 5.36 -24.58 13.94
CA ASP A 217 5.61 -25.70 14.87
C ASP A 217 4.35 -26.55 15.15
N THR A 218 3.17 -25.92 15.07
CA THR A 218 1.88 -26.58 15.34
C THR A 218 1.38 -27.44 14.18
N SER A 219 1.84 -27.16 12.96
CA SER A 219 1.51 -27.90 11.73
C SER A 219 2.66 -28.72 11.18
N ASP A 220 3.88 -28.45 11.64
CA ASP A 220 5.09 -29.16 11.26
C ASP A 220 5.21 -30.52 11.99
N ALA A 221 5.37 -31.59 11.22
CA ALA A 221 5.59 -32.93 11.75
C ALA A 221 6.98 -33.10 12.41
N TYR A 222 7.95 -32.28 12.03
CA TYR A 222 9.33 -32.27 12.52
C TYR A 222 9.84 -30.86 12.92
N PRO A 223 9.28 -30.19 13.96
CA PRO A 223 9.53 -28.77 14.36
C PRO A 223 10.95 -28.37 14.81
N SER A 224 11.94 -29.22 14.56
CA SER A 224 13.33 -29.02 14.98
C SER A 224 14.32 -29.42 13.88
N ASN A 225 13.81 -29.74 12.69
CA ASN A 225 14.57 -30.18 11.54
C ASN A 225 14.09 -29.49 10.26
N SER A 226 14.78 -28.41 9.91
CA SER A 226 14.41 -27.53 8.80
C SER A 226 14.50 -28.09 7.37
N LEU A 227 14.68 -29.41 7.22
CA LEU A 227 14.62 -30.10 5.94
C LEU A 227 13.32 -30.89 5.77
N LEU A 228 12.54 -31.08 6.83
CA LEU A 228 11.39 -31.97 6.90
C LEU A 228 10.23 -31.23 7.58
N TRP A 229 9.04 -31.26 7.01
CA TRP A 229 7.89 -30.56 7.57
C TRP A 229 6.59 -31.37 7.56
N SER A 230 6.53 -32.50 6.84
CA SER A 230 5.29 -33.29 6.70
C SER A 230 5.50 -34.79 6.80
N ASP A 231 4.47 -35.45 7.35
CA ASP A 231 4.31 -36.90 7.49
C ASP A 231 2.80 -37.19 7.31
N VAL A 232 2.39 -37.43 6.05
CA VAL A 232 0.95 -37.49 5.69
C VAL A 232 0.25 -38.71 6.28
N ASP A 233 0.94 -39.84 6.36
CA ASP A 233 0.37 -41.10 6.83
C ASP A 233 0.67 -41.42 8.32
N GLN A 234 1.46 -40.57 8.97
CA GLN A 234 1.78 -40.59 10.40
C GLN A 234 2.57 -41.83 10.83
N ASP A 235 3.44 -42.31 9.96
CA ASP A 235 4.26 -43.48 10.19
C ASP A 235 5.64 -43.17 10.81
N GLY A 236 5.99 -41.89 10.85
CA GLY A 236 7.22 -41.36 11.43
C GLY A 236 8.34 -41.12 10.41
N TYR A 237 8.12 -41.43 9.13
CA TYR A 237 8.97 -41.04 8.02
C TYR A 237 8.40 -39.81 7.29
N ALA A 238 9.29 -38.94 6.84
CA ALA A 238 8.93 -37.65 6.29
C ALA A 238 8.70 -37.73 4.78
N ASP A 239 7.70 -37.02 4.26
CA ASP A 239 7.38 -37.06 2.82
C ASP A 239 8.50 -36.46 1.95
N GLN A 240 9.29 -35.54 2.53
CA GLN A 240 10.39 -34.87 1.84
C GLN A 240 11.51 -35.85 1.49
N GLN A 241 11.96 -35.79 0.24
CA GLN A 241 12.98 -36.69 -0.31
C GLN A 241 14.41 -36.20 -0.05
N GLY A 242 15.36 -37.13 0.02
CA GLY A 242 16.80 -36.83 0.07
C GLY A 242 17.41 -36.75 1.47
N THR A 243 16.70 -37.21 2.50
CA THR A 243 17.22 -37.36 3.86
C THR A 243 17.24 -38.83 4.28
N ASN A 244 17.80 -39.13 5.45
CA ASN A 244 17.76 -40.47 6.05
C ASN A 244 16.44 -40.79 6.75
N LEU A 245 15.47 -39.88 6.70
CA LEU A 245 14.11 -40.03 7.23
C LEU A 245 13.07 -39.89 6.13
N SER A 246 13.48 -39.80 4.86
CA SER A 246 12.57 -39.73 3.72
C SER A 246 11.78 -41.01 3.57
N ASP A 247 10.47 -40.89 3.46
CA ASP A 247 9.54 -41.98 3.20
C ASP A 247 9.55 -42.36 1.71
N ASP A 248 9.67 -43.67 1.45
CA ASP A 248 9.56 -44.24 0.10
C ASP A 248 8.09 -44.53 -0.29
N CYS A 249 7.16 -44.49 0.68
CA CYS A 249 5.72 -44.70 0.55
C CYS A 249 4.83 -43.57 1.19
N PRO A 250 4.99 -42.27 0.87
CA PRO A 250 4.41 -41.12 1.60
C PRO A 250 2.89 -41.05 1.84
N GLU A 251 2.10 -41.92 1.20
CA GLU A 251 0.63 -41.94 1.33
C GLU A 251 0.13 -43.20 2.05
N VAL A 252 1.03 -44.12 2.42
CA VAL A 252 0.68 -45.47 2.85
C VAL A 252 1.50 -45.89 4.06
N TYR A 253 0.87 -45.72 5.22
CA TYR A 253 1.45 -46.06 6.52
C TYR A 253 2.27 -47.35 6.49
N GLY A 254 3.54 -47.25 6.87
CA GLY A 254 4.44 -48.37 6.97
C GLY A 254 5.33 -48.34 8.20
N ARG A 255 6.20 -49.35 8.28
CA ARG A 255 7.17 -49.50 9.38
C ARG A 255 8.48 -50.13 8.92
N SER A 256 8.63 -50.33 7.62
CA SER A 256 9.85 -50.86 7.03
C SER A 256 11.02 -49.91 7.32
N THR A 257 12.18 -50.49 7.66
CA THR A 257 13.36 -49.73 8.12
C THR A 257 14.64 -50.05 7.35
N GLU A 258 14.67 -51.09 6.51
CA GLU A 258 15.90 -51.60 5.90
C GLU A 258 16.02 -51.33 4.40
N ASP A 259 14.93 -51.40 3.63
CA ASP A 259 14.95 -51.22 2.18
C ASP A 259 14.16 -49.98 1.73
N ALA A 260 12.83 -50.03 1.81
CA ALA A 260 11.94 -48.94 1.44
C ALA A 260 11.36 -48.38 2.74
N LEU A 261 11.94 -47.28 3.21
CA LEU A 261 11.58 -46.65 4.48
C LEU A 261 10.12 -46.22 4.44
N GLY A 262 9.40 -46.39 5.56
CA GLY A 262 7.98 -46.01 5.67
C GLY A 262 7.01 -46.81 4.80
N CYS A 263 7.46 -47.89 4.15
CA CYS A 263 6.57 -48.77 3.42
C CYS A 263 5.92 -49.86 4.31
N PRO A 264 4.75 -50.39 3.92
CA PRO A 264 4.08 -51.46 4.65
C PRO A 264 4.97 -52.67 4.91
N ASP A 265 5.12 -53.03 6.18
CA ASP A 265 5.80 -54.24 6.69
C ASP A 265 4.80 -54.95 7.61
N THR A 266 4.23 -56.06 7.15
CA THR A 266 3.11 -56.71 7.83
C THR A 266 3.55 -57.59 8.99
N ASP A 267 4.76 -58.14 8.94
CA ASP A 267 5.28 -59.03 9.97
C ASP A 267 6.30 -58.37 10.91
N GLY A 268 6.80 -57.18 10.57
CA GLY A 268 7.61 -56.33 11.42
C GLY A 268 9.09 -56.74 11.46
N ASP A 269 9.61 -57.37 10.41
CA ASP A 269 11.01 -57.78 10.33
C ASP A 269 11.96 -56.70 9.78
N GLY A 270 11.41 -55.56 9.38
CA GLY A 270 12.12 -54.39 8.89
C GLY A 270 12.19 -54.27 7.37
N TRP A 271 11.73 -55.28 6.61
CA TRP A 271 11.68 -55.24 5.15
C TRP A 271 10.27 -54.95 4.64
N SER A 272 10.17 -54.12 3.59
CA SER A 272 8.89 -53.82 2.96
C SER A 272 8.24 -55.06 2.36
N ASN A 273 6.90 -55.13 2.42
CA ASN A 273 6.09 -56.18 1.77
C ASN A 273 6.42 -56.34 0.27
N SER A 274 6.90 -55.28 -0.39
CA SER A 274 7.27 -55.30 -1.81
C SER A 274 8.63 -55.94 -2.08
N ALA A 275 9.57 -55.87 -1.14
CA ALA A 275 10.90 -56.44 -1.28
C ALA A 275 11.06 -57.77 -0.55
N ASP A 276 10.15 -58.10 0.36
CA ASP A 276 10.14 -59.38 1.06
C ASP A 276 9.37 -60.47 0.29
N SER A 277 9.99 -61.64 0.20
CA SER A 277 9.41 -62.83 -0.39
C SER A 277 8.50 -63.59 0.58
N TYR A 278 8.55 -63.27 1.89
CA TYR A 278 7.73 -63.88 2.93
C TYR A 278 7.00 -62.85 3.83
N PRO A 279 6.20 -61.90 3.31
CA PRO A 279 5.71 -60.70 4.04
C PRO A 279 4.84 -60.92 5.30
N GLU A 280 4.62 -62.17 5.70
CA GLU A 280 3.77 -62.60 6.82
C GLU A 280 4.55 -63.52 7.79
N ASP A 281 5.87 -63.66 7.62
CA ASP A 281 6.76 -64.53 8.39
C ASP A 281 8.07 -63.81 8.78
N ALA A 282 8.00 -63.08 9.89
CA ALA A 282 9.10 -62.28 10.43
C ALA A 282 10.41 -63.05 10.76
N THR A 283 10.43 -64.37 10.57
CA THR A 283 11.65 -65.19 10.74
C THR A 283 12.44 -65.33 9.44
N LYS A 284 11.91 -64.89 8.30
CA LYS A 284 12.55 -65.00 6.99
C LYS A 284 12.31 -63.75 6.17
N HIS A 285 13.39 -63.07 5.81
CA HIS A 285 13.39 -62.13 4.70
C HIS A 285 14.24 -62.70 3.56
N GLU A 286 13.76 -62.58 2.32
CA GLU A 286 14.60 -62.82 1.13
C GLU A 286 14.46 -61.62 0.20
N ALA A 287 15.38 -60.66 0.36
CA ALA A 287 15.44 -59.43 -0.44
C ALA A 287 15.37 -59.77 -1.93
N GLY A 288 14.29 -59.35 -2.59
CA GLY A 288 14.01 -59.64 -3.98
C GLY A 288 15.12 -59.23 -4.94
N GLY A 289 16.05 -60.14 -5.22
CA GLY A 289 16.77 -60.25 -6.50
C GLY A 289 18.16 -59.61 -6.61
N LEU A 290 19.21 -60.40 -6.33
CA LEU A 290 20.50 -60.26 -7.03
C LEU A 290 21.14 -61.60 -7.48
N LEU A 291 20.65 -62.73 -6.95
CA LEU A 291 21.24 -64.05 -7.22
C LEU A 291 20.78 -64.69 -8.54
N SER A 292 19.74 -64.16 -9.19
CA SER A 292 19.29 -64.68 -10.50
C SER A 292 20.24 -64.28 -11.64
N MET A 293 20.75 -63.04 -11.62
CA MET A 293 21.60 -62.52 -12.69
C MET A 293 23.07 -62.99 -12.59
N GLN A 294 23.62 -63.21 -11.38
CA GLN A 294 24.95 -63.80 -11.24
C GLN A 294 25.01 -65.24 -11.76
N ASN A 295 23.96 -66.04 -11.52
CA ASN A 295 23.91 -67.43 -11.99
C ASN A 295 23.75 -67.53 -13.51
N LEU A 296 23.02 -66.60 -14.14
CA LEU A 296 22.93 -66.51 -15.61
C LEU A 296 24.28 -66.09 -16.23
N TYR A 297 24.99 -65.14 -15.60
CA TYR A 297 26.30 -64.68 -16.06
C TYR A 297 27.37 -65.75 -15.91
N ILE A 298 27.42 -66.46 -14.77
CA ILE A 298 28.32 -67.60 -14.55
C ILE A 298 27.99 -68.74 -15.53
N GLY A 299 26.70 -69.01 -15.78
CA GLY A 299 26.26 -69.99 -16.78
C GLY A 299 26.72 -69.64 -18.20
N LEU A 300 26.60 -68.38 -18.61
CA LEU A 300 27.08 -67.89 -19.90
C LEU A 300 28.61 -67.91 -20.00
N LEU A 301 29.33 -67.59 -18.92
CA LEU A 301 30.80 -67.60 -18.88
C LEU A 301 31.36 -69.02 -19.00
N VAL A 302 30.73 -70.01 -18.37
CA VAL A 302 31.07 -71.44 -18.50
C VAL A 302 30.74 -71.96 -19.91
N LEU A 303 29.63 -71.53 -20.49
CA LEU A 303 29.26 -71.86 -21.88
C LEU A 303 30.27 -71.27 -22.88
N PHE A 304 30.71 -70.02 -22.68
CA PHE A 304 31.71 -69.38 -23.54
C PHE A 304 33.09 -70.04 -23.42
N ILE A 305 33.52 -70.42 -22.23
CA ILE A 305 34.82 -71.11 -22.03
C ILE A 305 34.79 -72.50 -22.67
N THR A 306 33.68 -73.23 -22.55
CA THR A 306 33.55 -74.58 -23.14
C THR A 306 33.46 -74.55 -24.67
N LEU A 307 32.77 -73.56 -25.25
CA LEU A 307 32.73 -73.36 -26.71
C LEU A 307 34.08 -72.87 -27.27
N SER A 308 34.79 -72.02 -26.53
CA SER A 308 36.13 -71.54 -26.91
C SER A 308 37.16 -72.68 -26.90
N PHE A 309 37.05 -73.63 -25.97
CA PHE A 309 37.94 -74.80 -25.91
C PHE A 309 37.72 -75.78 -27.07
N LEU A 310 36.48 -75.88 -27.59
CA LEU A 310 36.14 -76.70 -28.75
C LEU A 310 36.56 -76.06 -30.10
N GLY A 311 36.67 -74.73 -30.16
CA GLY A 311 37.10 -74.00 -31.36
C GLY A 311 38.60 -74.03 -31.66
N VAL A 312 39.45 -74.32 -30.67
CA VAL A 312 40.93 -74.21 -30.79
C VAL A 312 41.58 -75.40 -31.51
N MET A 313 40.84 -76.46 -31.86
CA MET A 313 41.35 -77.60 -32.64
C MET A 313 41.11 -77.52 -34.16
N ALA A 314 40.58 -76.41 -34.68
CA ALA A 314 40.35 -76.25 -36.13
C ALA A 314 41.06 -75.02 -36.71
N ARG A 315 42.21 -75.30 -37.35
CA ARG A 315 42.87 -74.55 -38.44
C ARG A 315 43.70 -73.30 -38.12
N ARG A 316 45.00 -73.47 -38.38
CA ARG A 316 45.99 -72.43 -38.70
C ARG A 316 45.82 -71.96 -40.16
N ARG A 317 45.71 -70.65 -40.40
CA ARG A 317 46.56 -69.87 -41.34
C ARG A 317 46.20 -68.37 -41.36
N SER A 318 47.24 -67.56 -41.09
CA SER A 318 47.61 -66.28 -41.72
C SER A 318 46.71 -65.03 -41.57
N THR A 319 47.16 -64.16 -40.66
CA THR A 319 47.50 -62.71 -40.83
C THR A 319 46.64 -61.83 -41.74
N GLU A 320 46.05 -60.77 -41.16
CA GLU A 320 46.36 -59.37 -41.53
C GLU A 320 45.88 -58.37 -40.45
N THR A 321 46.72 -57.37 -40.23
CA THR A 321 46.58 -56.22 -39.33
C THR A 321 45.50 -55.23 -39.80
N ALA A 322 44.64 -54.76 -38.88
CA ALA A 322 43.86 -53.53 -39.06
C ALA A 322 43.66 -52.80 -37.71
N GLU A 323 43.92 -51.50 -37.78
CA GLU A 323 43.99 -50.43 -36.77
C GLU A 323 42.62 -50.12 -36.12
N PRO A 324 42.55 -49.59 -34.87
CA PRO A 324 41.32 -49.60 -34.08
C PRO A 324 40.29 -48.55 -34.54
N ALA A 325 39.03 -48.99 -34.65
CA ALA A 325 37.86 -48.13 -34.82
C ALA A 325 37.49 -47.43 -33.49
N PRO A 326 36.97 -46.19 -33.54
CA PRO A 326 36.77 -45.37 -32.35
C PRO A 326 35.48 -45.71 -31.59
N LEU A 327 35.49 -45.38 -30.30
CA LEU A 327 34.46 -45.60 -29.29
C LEU A 327 33.09 -44.99 -29.65
N PRO A 328 31.98 -45.55 -29.13
CA PRO A 328 30.66 -44.95 -29.28
C PRO A 328 30.57 -43.59 -28.56
N PHE A 329 29.93 -42.67 -29.26
CA PHE A 329 29.70 -41.27 -28.93
C PHE A 329 28.90 -41.15 -27.61
N VAL A 330 29.49 -40.53 -26.59
CA VAL A 330 28.74 -39.86 -25.52
C VAL A 330 28.30 -38.52 -26.10
N PRO A 331 27.01 -38.17 -26.13
CA PRO A 331 26.62 -36.83 -26.55
C PRO A 331 27.13 -35.82 -25.52
N THR A 332 28.17 -35.08 -25.86
CA THR A 332 28.53 -33.85 -25.15
C THR A 332 27.36 -32.89 -25.34
N GLN A 333 26.66 -32.54 -24.27
CA GLN A 333 25.77 -31.40 -24.30
C GLN A 333 26.62 -30.17 -24.62
N VAL A 334 26.44 -29.61 -25.81
CA VAL A 334 27.02 -28.32 -26.17
C VAL A 334 26.30 -27.30 -25.30
N GLN A 335 26.97 -26.77 -24.27
CA GLN A 335 26.46 -25.58 -23.60
C GLN A 335 26.35 -24.46 -24.64
N PRO A 336 25.18 -23.83 -24.80
CA PRO A 336 25.03 -22.75 -25.76
C PRO A 336 25.98 -21.62 -25.38
N SER A 337 26.81 -21.17 -26.31
CA SER A 337 27.56 -19.92 -26.13
C SER A 337 26.61 -18.77 -26.43
N GLY A 338 26.20 -18.02 -25.41
CA GLY A 338 25.37 -16.82 -25.60
C GLY A 338 26.05 -15.76 -26.48
N PRO A 339 25.31 -14.74 -26.93
CA PRO A 339 25.87 -13.65 -27.71
C PRO A 339 26.96 -12.87 -26.94
N PRO A 340 27.84 -12.12 -27.62
CA PRO A 340 28.87 -11.32 -26.94
C PRO A 340 28.24 -10.34 -25.95
N LEU A 341 28.88 -10.19 -24.79
CA LEU A 341 28.38 -9.35 -23.69
C LEU A 341 28.29 -7.87 -24.10
N PRO A 342 27.24 -7.14 -23.65
CA PRO A 342 27.16 -5.69 -23.78
C PRO A 342 28.33 -4.98 -23.07
N PRO A 343 28.64 -3.72 -23.41
CA PRO A 343 29.72 -2.95 -22.78
C PRO A 343 29.62 -2.82 -21.25
N GLY A 344 28.42 -3.00 -20.68
CA GLY A 344 28.13 -2.95 -19.24
C GLY A 344 28.14 -4.31 -18.52
N GLY A 345 28.42 -5.42 -19.21
CA GLY A 345 28.32 -6.77 -18.66
C GLY A 345 26.90 -7.35 -18.73
N LEU A 346 26.63 -8.34 -17.88
CA LEU A 346 25.32 -8.98 -17.78
C LEU A 346 24.29 -8.02 -17.15
N PRO A 347 23.00 -8.09 -17.54
CA PRO A 347 21.94 -7.36 -16.85
C PRO A 347 21.88 -7.71 -15.34
N PRO A 348 21.42 -6.81 -14.46
CA PRO A 348 21.32 -7.08 -13.03
C PRO A 348 20.49 -8.34 -12.74
N GLY A 349 21.02 -9.24 -11.92
CA GLY A 349 20.38 -10.52 -11.56
C GLY A 349 20.59 -11.66 -12.56
N TRP A 350 21.27 -11.43 -13.68
CA TRP A 350 21.50 -12.47 -14.69
C TRP A 350 22.81 -13.24 -14.46
N THR A 351 22.72 -14.57 -14.57
CA THR A 351 23.87 -15.47 -14.61
C THR A 351 24.38 -15.66 -16.04
N MET A 352 25.64 -16.13 -16.18
CA MET A 352 26.21 -16.49 -17.49
C MET A 352 25.44 -17.62 -18.18
N GLU A 353 24.80 -18.51 -17.41
CA GLU A 353 23.98 -19.61 -17.95
C GLU A 353 22.62 -19.13 -18.45
N GLN A 354 22.00 -18.16 -17.77
CA GLN A 354 20.80 -17.51 -18.29
C GLN A 354 21.11 -16.68 -19.54
N TRP A 355 22.26 -16.00 -19.59
CA TRP A 355 22.70 -15.28 -20.79
C TRP A 355 22.98 -16.19 -21.97
N ALA A 356 23.54 -17.38 -21.71
CA ALA A 356 23.76 -18.42 -22.71
C ALA A 356 22.47 -18.87 -23.42
N TRP A 357 21.34 -18.86 -22.71
CA TRP A 357 20.05 -19.29 -23.25
C TRP A 357 19.18 -18.14 -23.78
N TYR A 358 19.17 -16.99 -23.12
CA TYR A 358 18.19 -15.92 -23.38
C TYR A 358 18.82 -14.58 -23.79
N GLY A 359 20.15 -14.48 -23.87
CA GLY A 359 20.84 -13.24 -24.20
C GLY A 359 20.51 -12.68 -25.59
N GLU A 360 20.17 -13.54 -26.56
CA GLU A 360 19.81 -13.08 -27.92
C GLU A 360 18.43 -12.42 -27.97
N ASP A 361 17.46 -12.90 -27.18
CA ASP A 361 16.13 -12.31 -27.10
C ASP A 361 16.15 -11.03 -26.26
N TYR A 362 16.97 -10.97 -25.21
CA TYR A 362 17.23 -9.73 -24.48
C TYR A 362 17.76 -8.62 -25.40
N LEU A 363 18.68 -8.95 -26.32
CA LEU A 363 19.22 -7.99 -27.29
C LEU A 363 18.22 -7.58 -28.39
N LYS A 364 17.16 -8.36 -28.64
CA LYS A 364 16.10 -8.02 -29.60
C LYS A 364 14.97 -7.20 -28.99
N GLY A 365 14.86 -7.20 -27.66
CA GLY A 365 13.84 -6.46 -26.89
C GLY A 365 14.28 -5.08 -26.40
N GLN A 366 15.54 -4.68 -26.63
CA GLN A 366 16.05 -3.32 -26.47
C GLN A 366 16.16 -2.64 -27.84
#